data_AF-A0A414SZK3-F1
#
_entry.id   AF-A0A414SZK3-F1
#
_cell.length_a   1.000
_cell.length_b   1.000
_cell.length_c   1.000
_cell.angle_alpha   90.00
_cell.angle_beta   90.00
_cell.angle_gamma   90.00
#
_symmetry.space_group_name_H-M   'P 1'
#
loop_
_entity.id
_entity.type
_entity.pdbx_description
1 polymer ?
#
loop_
_entity_poly.entity_id
_entity_poly.type
_entity_poly.pdbx_seq_one_letter_code
_entity_poly.pdbx_strand_id
1 'polypeptide(L)' 'MDKVDKGFELIYWKLSYRRKFIRTLWLIPWAVASLVYIQIAGKNYVYTMIAGIIYIILLPIQVVYNYKKWMKEKEKDIYL' A
#
# COMPACT_ATOMS: atom_id res chain seq x y z
N MET A 1 0.74 2.12 24.28
CA MET A 1 1.18 0.91 23.56
C MET A 1 2.01 1.39 22.38
N ASP A 2 3.31 1.44 22.58
CA ASP A 2 4.25 2.06 21.65
C ASP A 2 4.25 1.32 20.31
N LYS A 3 4.11 2.10 19.24
CA LYS A 3 4.28 1.59 17.89
C LYS A 3 5.76 1.41 17.66
N VAL A 4 6.15 0.20 17.32
CA VAL A 4 7.55 -0.11 17.06
C VAL A 4 7.91 0.46 15.70
N ASP A 5 8.90 1.34 15.64
CA ASP A 5 9.42 1.88 14.38
C ASP A 5 10.61 1.07 13.83
N LYS A 6 11.25 0.23 14.65
CA LYS A 6 12.41 -0.60 14.26
C LYS A 6 12.20 -2.07 14.65
N GLY A 7 12.16 -2.96 13.65
CA GLY A 7 12.04 -4.42 13.83
C GLY A 7 11.20 -5.10 12.75
N PHE A 8 11.30 -6.42 12.62
CA PHE A 8 10.42 -7.24 11.78
C PHE A 8 9.14 -7.51 12.57
N GLU A 9 8.01 -6.98 12.12
CA GLU A 9 6.77 -7.07 12.89
C GLU A 9 5.60 -7.39 11.98
N LEU A 10 4.99 -8.56 12.21
CA LEU A 10 3.96 -9.15 11.36
C LEU A 10 2.55 -8.66 11.73
N ILE A 11 2.36 -8.10 12.92
CA ILE A 11 1.05 -7.68 13.43
C ILE A 11 0.66 -6.31 12.85
N TYR A 12 -0.37 -6.31 11.99
CA TYR A 12 -0.85 -5.12 11.27
C TYR A 12 -1.28 -3.96 12.18
N TRP A 13 -1.71 -4.24 13.42
CA TRP A 13 -2.16 -3.25 14.40
C TRP A 13 -1.02 -2.58 15.18
N LYS A 14 0.16 -3.20 15.26
CA LYS A 14 1.36 -2.63 15.89
C LYS A 14 2.27 -1.87 14.91
N LEU A 15 2.03 -2.01 13.60
CA LEU A 15 2.84 -1.38 12.57
C LEU A 15 2.61 0.14 12.51
N SER A 16 3.70 0.90 12.65
CA SER A 16 3.75 2.32 12.29
C SER A 16 3.19 2.56 10.88
N TYR A 17 2.37 3.60 10.72
CA TYR A 17 1.77 3.93 9.41
C TYR A 17 2.82 4.26 8.35
N ARG A 18 4.03 4.63 8.77
CA ARG A 18 5.20 4.81 7.90
C ARG A 18 5.57 3.51 7.17
N ARG A 19 5.58 2.37 7.87
CA ARG A 19 5.86 1.04 7.29
C ARG A 19 4.74 0.58 6.35
N LYS A 20 3.47 0.91 6.67
CA LYS A 20 2.33 0.66 5.78
C LYS A 20 2.44 1.46 4.48
N PHE A 21 2.85 2.73 4.56
CA PHE A 21 3.10 3.56 3.39
C PHE A 21 4.23 3.01 2.52
N ILE A 22 5.38 2.65 3.12
CA ILE A 22 6.50 2.03 2.40
C ILE A 22 6.08 0.72 1.74
N ARG A 23 5.30 -0.14 2.42
CA ARG A 23 4.73 -1.35 1.82
C ARG A 23 3.83 -1.06 0.61
N THR A 24 3.03 0.00 0.68
CA THR A 24 2.14 0.38 -0.44
C THR A 24 2.96 0.83 -1.66
N LEU A 25 4.10 1.51 -1.44
CA LEU A 25 5.07 1.84 -2.49
C LEU A 25 5.76 0.61 -3.08
N TRP A 26 6.19 -0.33 -2.23
CA TRP A 26 6.77 -1.60 -2.69
C TRP A 26 5.78 -2.50 -3.42
N LEU A 27 4.47 -2.32 -3.23
CA LEU A 27 3.44 -3.03 -3.98
C LEU A 27 3.31 -2.55 -5.44
N ILE A 28 3.83 -1.37 -5.78
CA ILE A 28 3.75 -0.84 -7.16
C ILE A 28 4.49 -1.76 -8.16
N PRO A 29 5.76 -2.16 -7.92
CA PRO A 29 6.43 -3.16 -8.77
C PRO A 29 5.65 -4.48 -8.89
N TRP A 30 5.05 -4.96 -7.79
CA TRP A 30 4.26 -6.18 -7.80
C TRP A 30 2.96 -6.05 -8.59
N ALA A 31 2.30 -4.88 -8.54
CA ALA A 31 1.13 -4.58 -9.35
C ALA A 31 1.46 -4.52 -10.85
N VAL A 32 2.63 -3.99 -11.22
CA VAL A 32 3.09 -4.01 -12.62
C VAL A 32 3.38 -5.44 -13.06
N ALA A 33 4.07 -6.23 -12.23
CA ALA A 33 4.37 -7.63 -12.53
C ALA A 33 3.09 -8.48 -12.66
N SER A 34 2.07 -8.25 -11.82
CA SER A 34 0.80 -8.97 -11.90
C SER A 34 0.03 -8.62 -13.18
N LEU A 35 0.05 -7.35 -13.63
CA LEU A 35 -0.56 -6.96 -14.91
C LEU A 35 0.12 -7.61 -16.10
N VAL A 36 1.45 -7.69 -16.11
CA VAL A 36 2.21 -8.41 -17.15
C VAL A 36 1.83 -9.90 -17.15
N TYR A 37 1.74 -10.52 -15.96
CA TYR A 37 1.33 -11.91 -15.84
C TYR A 37 -0.11 -12.14 -16.36
N ILE A 38 -1.06 -11.30 -15.99
CA ILE A 38 -2.46 -11.36 -16.46
C ILE A 38 -2.52 -11.24 -17.98
N GLN A 39 -1.71 -10.37 -18.58
CA GLN A 39 -1.67 -10.20 -20.03
C GLN A 39 -1.14 -11.44 -20.75
N ILE A 40 -0.06 -12.04 -20.24
CA ILE A 40 0.55 -13.24 -20.84
C ILE A 40 -0.37 -14.46 -20.67
N ALA A 41 -0.94 -14.64 -19.47
CA ALA A 41 -1.78 -15.79 -19.14
C ALA A 41 -3.19 -15.70 -19.73
N GLY A 42 -3.81 -14.53 -19.67
CA GLY A 42 -5.19 -14.31 -20.10
C GLY A 42 -5.36 -14.19 -21.61
N LYS A 43 -4.30 -13.82 -22.36
CA LYS A 43 -4.31 -13.55 -23.82
C LYS A 43 -5.43 -12.62 -24.30
N ASN A 44 -6.08 -11.89 -23.38
CA ASN A 44 -7.19 -11.00 -23.66
C ASN A 44 -6.96 -9.68 -22.91
N TYR A 45 -6.85 -8.61 -23.68
CA TYR A 45 -6.57 -7.26 -23.20
C TYR A 45 -7.66 -6.69 -22.29
N VAL A 46 -8.90 -7.18 -22.39
CA VAL A 46 -10.02 -6.70 -21.56
C VAL A 46 -9.77 -6.97 -20.07
N TYR A 47 -9.25 -8.16 -19.72
CA TYR A 47 -8.97 -8.50 -18.32
C TYR A 47 -7.82 -7.68 -17.75
N THR A 48 -6.77 -7.45 -18.54
CA THR A 48 -5.65 -6.59 -18.14
C THR A 48 -6.08 -5.15 -17.96
N MET A 49 -6.97 -4.64 -18.82
CA MET A 49 -7.52 -3.29 -18.72
C MET A 49 -8.37 -3.11 -17.45
N ILE A 50 -9.26 -4.06 -17.15
CA ILE A 50 -10.08 -4.03 -15.92
C ILE A 50 -9.17 -4.07 -14.68
N ALA A 51 -8.19 -4.97 -14.64
CA ALA A 51 -7.23 -5.06 -13.54
C ALA A 51 -6.41 -3.77 -13.38
N GLY A 52 -6.00 -3.14 -14.49
CA GLY A 52 -5.28 -1.87 -14.48
C GLY A 52 -6.09 -0.73 -13.87
N ILE A 53 -7.38 -0.61 -14.23
CA ILE A 53 -8.30 0.38 -13.67
C ILE A 53 -8.45 0.18 -12.15
N ILE A 54 -8.59 -1.08 -11.71
CA ILE A 54 -8.68 -1.41 -10.27
C ILE A 54 -7.41 -0.95 -9.53
N TYR A 55 -6.21 -1.22 -10.07
CA TYR A 55 -4.96 -0.79 -9.46
C TYR A 55 -4.83 0.74 -9.40
N ILE A 56 -5.20 1.44 -10.47
CA ILE A 56 -5.17 2.92 -10.54
C ILE A 56 -6.09 3.56 -9.50
N ILE A 57 -7.19 2.92 -9.11
CA ILE A 57 -8.11 3.47 -8.11
C ILE A 57 -7.66 3.08 -6.69
N LEU A 58 -7.34 1.81 -6.47
CA LEU A 58 -7.04 1.29 -5.13
C LEU A 58 -5.69 1.77 -4.58
N LEU A 59 -4.64 1.81 -5.41
CA LEU A 59 -3.31 2.20 -4.94
C LEU A 59 -3.29 3.65 -4.41
N PRO A 60 -3.81 4.66 -5.14
CA PRO A 60 -3.85 6.04 -4.64
C PRO A 60 -4.70 6.19 -3.39
N ILE A 61 -5.85 5.50 -3.31
CA ILE A 61 -6.70 5.53 -2.12
C ILE A 61 -5.93 5.00 -0.90
N GLN A 62 -5.23 3.87 -1.05
CA GLN A 62 -4.41 3.31 0.03
C GLN A 62 -3.25 4.25 0.42
N VAL A 63 -2.57 4.84 -0.56
CA VAL A 63 -1.47 5.79 -0.34
C VAL A 63 -1.99 7.02 0.44
N VAL A 64 -3.09 7.63 0.00
CA VAL A 64 -3.67 8.82 0.63
C VAL A 64 -4.19 8.50 2.04
N TYR A 65 -4.90 7.39 2.22
CA TYR A 65 -5.42 6.98 3.53
C TYR A 65 -4.29 6.72 4.52
N ASN A 66 -3.27 5.97 4.10
CA ASN A 66 -2.11 5.67 4.94
C ASN A 66 -1.31 6.94 5.26
N TYR A 67 -1.15 7.85 4.31
CA TYR A 67 -0.47 9.13 4.51
C TYR A 67 -1.21 10.05 5.49
N LYS A 68 -2.52 10.26 5.29
CA LYS A 68 -3.36 11.08 6.18
C LYS A 68 -3.32 10.54 7.61
N LYS A 69 -3.36 9.22 7.77
CA LYS A 69 -3.32 8.59 9.08
C LYS A 69 -1.94 8.66 9.73
N TRP A 70 -0.87 8.55 8.96
CA TRP A 70 0.50 8.80 9.44
C TRP A 70 0.68 10.22 9.98
N MET A 71 0.15 11.23 9.30
CA MET A 71 0.22 12.62 9.76
C MET A 71 -0.53 12.85 11.07
N LYS A 72 -1.73 12.29 11.23
CA LYS A 72 -2.50 12.36 12.49
C LYS A 72 -1.79 11.72 13.67
N GLU A 73 -0.99 10.69 13.41
CA GLU A 73 -0.21 10.03 14.48
C GLU A 73 0.98 10.86 14.89
N LYS A 74 1.72 11.41 13.92
CA LYS A 74 2.79 12.37 14.20
C LYS A 74 2.31 13.58 15.00
N GLU A 75 1.13 14.10 14.68
CA GLU A 75 0.54 15.23 15.39
C GLU A 75 0.21 14.86 16.85
N LYS A 76 -0.36 13.69 17.10
CA LYS A 76 -0.61 13.20 18.47
C LYS A 76 0.66 12.99 19.28
N ASP A 77 1.74 12.53 18.66
CA ASP A 77 3.03 12.30 19.33
C ASP A 77 3.77 13.62 19.63
N ILE A 78 3.40 14.75 19.03
CA ILE A 78 3.98 16.08 19.31
C ILE A 78 3.36 16.73 20.57
N TYR A 79 2.13 16.38 20.92
CA TYR A 79 1.41 16.94 22.07
C TYR A 79 1.51 16.08 23.35
N LEU A 80 2.29 15.00 23.31
CA LEU A 80 2.60 14.11 24.43
C LEU A 80 4.09 14.22 24.80
#